data_AF-A0A401UCI7-F1
#
_entry.id   AF-A0A401UCI7-F1
#
_cell.length_a   1.000
_cell.length_b   1.000
_cell.length_c   1.000
_cell.angle_alpha   90.00
_cell.angle_beta   90.00
_cell.angle_gamma   90.00
#
_symmetry.space_group_name_H-M   'P 1'
#
loop_
_entity.id
_entity.type
_entity.pdbx_description
1 polymer ?
#
loop_
_entity_poly.entity_id
_entity_poly.type
_entity_poly.pdbx_seq_one_letter_code
_entity_poly.pdbx_strand_id
1 'polypeptide(L)'
;MTREETLEICKTCSNRKLNVHTGLVCSLTDKFGDFVDKCKDYTVDHAEFANQRERIKESKLAEFGRKKTMKVFLGMIVISLIVILFSHMTFKPLNFKEIFKETFRLGLQIGIFYAIYSGKKWAKTVFTVLCVIGVITGFIGMIYILKVSMLGLILIPLIWAYAYAIYFFNADEDFLNFFEYQKKYN
;
A
#
# COMPACT_ATOMS: atom_id res chain seq x y z
N MET A 1 8.11 31.62 -18.95
CA MET A 1 7.36 30.42 -18.58
C MET A 1 7.52 29.37 -19.66
N THR A 2 7.65 28.10 -19.27
CA THR A 2 7.52 26.98 -20.20
C THR A 2 6.04 26.70 -20.47
N ARG A 3 5.75 26.00 -21.56
CA ARG A 3 4.38 25.60 -21.92
C ARG A 3 3.67 24.82 -20.81
N GLU A 4 4.41 24.03 -20.02
CA GLU A 4 3.88 23.24 -18.92
C GLU A 4 3.41 24.14 -17.76
N GLU A 5 4.21 25.14 -17.40
CA GLU A 5 3.87 26.12 -16.36
C GLU A 5 2.64 26.95 -16.75
N THR A 6 2.55 27.39 -18.01
CA THR A 6 1.38 28.10 -18.53
C THR A 6 0.13 27.22 -18.51
N LEU A 7 0.28 25.91 -18.78
CA LEU A 7 -0.79 24.92 -18.70
C LEU A 7 -1.29 24.72 -17.27
N GLU A 8 -0.42 24.74 -16.25
CA GLU A 8 -0.85 24.65 -14.85
C GLU A 8 -1.75 25.82 -14.46
N ILE A 9 -1.42 27.03 -14.92
CA ILE A 9 -2.27 28.21 -14.70
C ILE A 9 -3.60 28.06 -15.43
N CYS A 10 -3.57 27.66 -16.71
CA CYS A 10 -4.80 27.49 -17.49
C CYS A 10 -5.74 26.40 -16.93
N LYS A 11 -5.22 25.35 -16.30
CA LYS A 11 -6.03 24.30 -15.65
C LYS A 11 -6.92 24.82 -14.52
N THR A 12 -6.48 25.88 -13.85
CA THR A 12 -7.17 26.47 -12.68
C THR A 12 -8.03 27.69 -13.05
N CYS A 13 -8.10 28.04 -14.34
CA CYS A 13 -8.89 29.15 -14.84
C CYS A 13 -10.34 28.74 -15.12
N SER A 14 -11.30 29.62 -14.83
CA SER A 14 -12.73 29.43 -15.15
C SER A 14 -12.99 29.54 -16.66
N ASN A 15 -12.13 30.25 -17.38
CA ASN A 15 -12.21 30.41 -18.83
C ASN A 15 -11.51 29.26 -19.59
N ARG A 16 -11.44 28.05 -19.01
CA ARG A 16 -10.82 26.89 -19.67
C ARG A 16 -11.84 26.16 -20.54
N LYS A 17 -11.40 25.70 -21.71
CA LYS A 17 -12.19 24.90 -22.65
C LYS A 17 -11.33 23.74 -23.16
N LEU A 18 -11.86 22.52 -23.11
CA LEU A 18 -11.19 21.35 -23.67
C LEU A 18 -11.52 21.24 -25.16
N ASN A 19 -10.51 21.29 -26.02
CA ASN A 19 -10.63 20.98 -27.43
C ASN A 19 -10.01 19.60 -27.71
N VAL A 20 -10.74 18.72 -28.39
CA VAL A 20 -10.31 17.33 -28.63
C VAL A 20 -9.05 17.25 -29.51
N HIS A 21 -8.85 18.21 -30.42
CA HIS A 21 -7.72 18.20 -31.34
C HIS A 21 -6.48 18.92 -30.79
N THR A 22 -6.67 19.96 -29.98
CA THR A 22 -5.58 20.84 -29.54
C THR A 22 -5.33 20.80 -28.03
N GLY A 23 -6.21 20.19 -27.24
CA GLY A 23 -6.11 20.12 -25.78
C GLY A 23 -6.75 21.30 -25.07
N LEU A 24 -6.19 21.73 -23.94
CA LEU A 24 -6.74 22.82 -23.13
C LEU A 24 -6.47 24.18 -23.80
N VAL A 25 -7.54 24.90 -24.14
CA VAL A 25 -7.50 26.26 -24.72
C VAL A 25 -8.34 27.22 -23.89
N CYS A 26 -8.16 28.52 -24.09
CA CYS A 26 -9.01 29.54 -23.47
C CYS A 26 -10.38 29.60 -24.18
N SER A 27 -11.47 29.61 -23.43
CA SER A 27 -12.83 29.76 -23.96
C SER A 27 -13.07 31.10 -24.65
N LEU A 28 -12.32 32.14 -24.28
CA LEU A 28 -12.44 33.49 -24.82
C LEU A 28 -11.74 33.67 -26.16
N THR A 29 -10.61 32.98 -26.38
CA THR A 29 -9.76 33.18 -27.56
C THR A 29 -9.61 31.95 -28.43
N ASP A 30 -10.06 30.77 -27.97
CA ASP A 30 -9.86 29.45 -28.58
C ASP A 30 -8.38 29.14 -28.90
N LYS A 31 -7.45 29.84 -28.24
CA LYS A 31 -6.00 29.71 -28.39
C LYS A 31 -5.35 29.24 -27.09
N PHE A 32 -4.10 28.77 -27.21
CA PHE A 32 -3.26 28.50 -26.05
C PHE A 32 -2.93 29.79 -25.29
N GLY A 33 -2.68 29.66 -23.99
CA GLY A 33 -2.16 30.75 -23.19
C GLY A 33 -0.77 31.15 -23.70
N ASP A 34 -0.60 32.42 -24.04
CA ASP A 34 0.67 33.04 -24.38
C ASP A 34 0.88 34.24 -23.44
N PHE A 35 1.34 33.94 -22.22
CA PHE A 35 1.56 34.93 -21.17
C PHE A 35 2.71 34.50 -20.25
N VAL A 36 3.35 35.49 -19.63
CA VAL A 36 4.55 35.27 -18.79
C VAL A 36 4.19 34.87 -17.34
N ASP A 37 3.08 35.38 -16.81
CA ASP A 37 2.60 35.09 -15.45
C ASP A 37 1.10 34.74 -15.46
N LYS A 38 0.20 35.72 -15.55
CA LYS A 38 -1.25 35.50 -15.74
C LYS A 38 -1.80 36.37 -16.85
N CYS A 39 -2.84 35.89 -17.54
CA CYS A 39 -3.60 36.75 -18.44
C CYS A 39 -4.51 37.71 -17.65
N LYS A 40 -4.89 38.82 -18.28
CA LYS A 40 -5.75 39.84 -17.65
C LYS A 40 -7.13 39.31 -17.29
N ASP A 41 -7.64 38.36 -18.08
CA ASP A 41 -8.94 37.72 -17.90
C ASP A 41 -8.87 36.45 -17.04
N TYR A 42 -7.76 36.24 -16.32
CA TYR A 42 -7.59 35.09 -15.46
C TYR A 42 -8.52 35.19 -14.26
N THR A 43 -9.44 34.24 -14.18
CA THR A 43 -10.38 34.09 -13.07
C THR A 43 -10.20 32.69 -12.49
N VAL A 44 -9.86 32.61 -11.21
CA VAL A 44 -9.65 31.32 -10.54
C VAL A 44 -10.99 30.59 -10.49
N ASP A 45 -11.03 29.37 -11.02
CA ASP A 45 -12.10 28.43 -10.74
C ASP A 45 -11.83 27.82 -9.35
N HIS A 46 -12.44 28.43 -8.33
CA HIS A 46 -12.24 27.99 -6.94
C HIS A 46 -12.66 26.52 -6.72
N ALA A 47 -13.65 26.02 -7.47
CA ALA A 47 -14.10 24.64 -7.37
C ALA A 47 -13.06 23.67 -7.95
N GLU A 48 -12.53 23.95 -9.15
CA GLU A 48 -11.49 23.11 -9.75
C GLU A 48 -10.18 23.17 -8.95
N PHE A 49 -9.79 24.35 -8.46
CA PHE A 49 -8.59 24.50 -7.65
C PHE A 49 -8.68 23.70 -6.34
N ALA A 50 -9.85 23.69 -5.69
CA ALA A 50 -10.10 22.85 -4.53
C ALA A 50 -9.98 21.36 -4.88
N ASN A 51 -10.64 20.91 -5.95
CA ASN A 51 -10.57 19.52 -6.43
C ASN A 51 -9.14 19.09 -6.76
N GLN A 52 -8.35 19.93 -7.43
CA GLN A 52 -6.96 19.62 -7.76
C GLN A 52 -6.10 19.48 -6.49
N ARG A 53 -6.29 20.36 -5.50
CA ARG A 53 -5.61 20.26 -4.21
C ARG A 53 -5.98 18.98 -3.46
N GLU A 54 -7.25 18.59 -3.47
CA GLU A 54 -7.71 17.35 -2.86
C GLU A 54 -7.08 16.13 -3.54
N ARG A 55 -7.03 16.09 -4.87
CA ARG A 55 -6.38 15.00 -5.62
C ARG A 55 -4.88 14.89 -5.31
N ILE A 56 -4.18 16.02 -5.20
CA ILE A 56 -2.76 16.03 -4.81
C ILE A 56 -2.58 15.56 -3.37
N LYS A 57 -3.50 15.93 -2.47
CA LYS A 57 -3.48 15.47 -1.07
C LYS A 57 -3.72 13.95 -1.00
N GLU A 58 -4.74 13.44 -1.70
CA GLU A 58 -5.03 12.00 -1.83
C GLU A 58 -3.80 11.23 -2.35
N SER A 59 -3.15 11.72 -3.42
CA SER A 59 -1.99 11.03 -4.00
C SER A 59 -0.79 11.01 -3.05
N LYS A 60 -0.53 12.10 -2.33
CA LYS A 60 0.56 12.17 -1.34
C LYS A 60 0.32 11.24 -0.16
N LEU A 61 -0.91 11.18 0.36
CA LEU A 61 -1.30 10.25 1.42
C LEU A 61 -1.15 8.80 0.96
N ALA A 62 -1.60 8.49 -0.26
CA ALA A 62 -1.45 7.16 -0.84
C ALA A 62 0.03 6.76 -1.05
N GLU A 63 0.90 7.70 -1.43
CA GLU A 63 2.34 7.44 -1.57
C GLU A 63 3.01 7.10 -0.22
N PHE A 64 2.61 7.81 0.85
CA PHE A 64 3.09 7.52 2.20
C PHE A 64 2.63 6.13 2.66
N GLY A 65 1.33 5.83 2.50
CA GLY A 65 0.78 4.51 2.79
C GLY A 65 1.44 3.39 1.98
N ARG A 66 1.75 3.63 0.69
CA ARG A 66 2.48 2.69 -0.17
C ARG A 66 3.86 2.36 0.41
N LYS A 67 4.65 3.38 0.75
CA LYS A 67 6.00 3.21 1.32
C LYS A 67 5.95 2.45 2.64
N LYS A 68 4.98 2.76 3.51
CA LYS A 68 4.78 2.08 4.78
C LYS A 68 4.39 0.61 4.59
N THR A 69 3.44 0.33 3.69
CA THR A 69 2.98 -1.03 3.34
C THR A 69 4.14 -1.90 2.85
N MET A 70 5.00 -1.37 1.97
CA MET A 70 6.18 -2.10 1.48
C MET A 70 7.15 -2.48 2.61
N LYS A 71 7.38 -1.58 3.57
CA LYS A 71 8.23 -1.88 4.74
C LYS A 71 7.63 -2.98 5.62
N VAL A 72 6.32 -2.94 5.85
CA VAL A 72 5.61 -3.98 6.62
C VAL A 72 5.69 -5.33 5.91
N PHE A 73 5.48 -5.38 4.59
CA PHE A 73 5.56 -6.62 3.81
C PHE A 73 6.97 -7.21 3.85
N LEU A 74 7.98 -6.36 3.66
CA LEU A 74 9.37 -6.78 3.74
C LEU A 74 9.70 -7.34 5.13
N GLY A 75 9.29 -6.66 6.19
CA GLY A 75 9.48 -7.12 7.57
C GLY A 75 8.83 -8.50 7.81
N MET A 76 7.61 -8.70 7.32
CA MET A 76 6.90 -9.98 7.43
C MET A 76 7.59 -11.12 6.67
N ILE A 77 8.18 -10.83 5.50
CA ILE A 77 8.96 -11.83 4.74
C ILE A 77 10.23 -12.19 5.51
N VAL A 78 10.96 -11.19 6.03
CA VAL A 78 12.19 -11.40 6.82
C VAL A 78 11.90 -12.25 8.06
N ILE A 79 10.83 -11.94 8.81
CA ILE A 79 10.42 -12.74 9.97
C ILE A 79 10.11 -14.18 9.55
N SER A 80 9.40 -14.38 8.44
CA SER A 80 9.13 -15.74 7.93
C SER A 80 10.41 -16.51 7.58
N LEU A 81 11.40 -15.85 6.98
CA LEU A 81 12.69 -16.46 6.67
C LEU A 81 13.47 -16.82 7.94
N ILE A 82 13.48 -15.96 8.95
CA ILE A 82 14.12 -16.24 10.24
C ILE A 82 13.50 -17.48 10.90
N VAL A 83 12.17 -17.60 10.89
CA VAL A 83 11.47 -18.78 11.44
C VAL A 83 11.84 -20.06 10.68
N ILE A 84 11.93 -20.00 9.35
CA ILE A 84 12.36 -21.13 8.51
C ILE A 84 13.79 -21.56 8.86
N LEU A 85 14.73 -20.60 8.91
CA LEU A 85 16.12 -20.87 9.26
C LEU A 85 16.25 -21.49 10.65
N PHE A 86 15.54 -20.95 11.64
CA PHE A 86 15.55 -21.47 13.01
C PHE A 86 14.99 -22.90 13.10
N SER A 87 13.94 -23.20 12.32
CA SER A 87 13.35 -24.54 12.25
C SER A 87 14.35 -25.58 11.72
N HIS A 88 15.10 -25.25 10.66
CA HIS A 88 16.13 -26.15 10.10
C HIS A 88 17.29 -26.36 11.06
N MET A 89 17.75 -25.29 11.73
CA MET A 89 18.85 -25.38 12.70
C MET A 89 18.51 -26.28 13.90
N THR A 90 17.23 -26.34 14.29
CA THR A 90 16.83 -26.97 15.56
C THR A 90 16.29 -28.40 15.38
N PHE A 91 15.54 -28.70 14.31
CA PHE A 91 14.69 -29.89 14.29
C PHE A 91 14.80 -30.82 13.07
N LYS A 92 15.29 -30.37 11.90
CA LYS A 92 15.12 -31.15 10.67
C LYS A 92 16.33 -31.16 9.74
N PRO A 93 16.78 -32.34 9.28
CA PRO A 93 17.72 -32.44 8.17
C PRO A 93 17.05 -31.99 6.85
N LEU A 94 17.85 -31.40 5.96
CA LEU A 94 17.41 -30.85 4.67
C LEU A 94 16.85 -31.97 3.77
N ASN A 95 15.52 -32.05 3.71
CA ASN A 95 14.80 -32.97 2.82
C ASN A 95 14.12 -32.17 1.70
N PHE A 96 14.18 -32.68 0.46
CA PHE A 96 13.57 -32.04 -0.71
C PHE A 96 12.09 -31.69 -0.50
N LYS A 97 11.33 -32.56 0.18
CA LYS A 97 9.91 -32.34 0.50
C LYS A 97 9.67 -31.14 1.41
N GLU A 98 10.55 -30.89 2.38
CA GLU A 98 10.43 -29.76 3.32
C GLU A 98 10.77 -28.45 2.62
N ILE A 99 11.85 -28.43 1.82
CA ILE A 99 12.24 -27.25 1.02
C ILE A 99 11.15 -26.86 0.03
N PHE A 100 10.53 -27.84 -0.64
CA PHE A 100 9.43 -27.59 -1.56
C PHE A 100 8.23 -26.97 -0.86
N LYS A 101 7.88 -27.47 0.33
CA LYS A 101 6.78 -26.95 1.16
C LYS A 101 7.03 -25.49 1.58
N GLU A 102 8.26 -25.17 1.99
CA GLU A 102 8.64 -23.82 2.39
C GLU A 102 8.66 -22.84 1.22
N THR A 103 9.19 -23.27 0.08
CA THR A 103 9.16 -22.49 -1.17
C THR A 103 7.72 -22.18 -1.59
N PHE A 104 6.84 -23.19 -1.56
CA PHE A 104 5.43 -23.01 -1.89
C PHE A 104 4.75 -22.02 -0.94
N ARG A 105 5.02 -22.12 0.38
CA ARG A 105 4.51 -21.20 1.39
C ARG A 105 4.94 -19.76 1.14
N LEU A 106 6.22 -19.51 0.85
CA LEU A 106 6.73 -18.17 0.56
C LEU A 106 6.13 -17.60 -0.73
N GLY A 107 5.99 -18.43 -1.77
CA GLY A 107 5.32 -18.04 -3.01
C GLY A 107 3.87 -17.61 -2.78
N LEU A 108 3.13 -18.36 -1.97
CA LEU A 108 1.75 -18.01 -1.59
C LEU A 108 1.70 -16.69 -0.81
N GLN A 109 2.62 -16.48 0.15
CA GLN A 109 2.69 -15.25 0.94
C GLN A 109 2.94 -14.02 0.05
N ILE A 110 3.91 -14.12 -0.87
CA ILE A 110 4.21 -13.05 -1.83
C ILE A 110 3.01 -12.80 -2.76
N GLY A 111 2.34 -13.86 -3.23
CA GLY A 111 1.15 -13.75 -4.06
C GLY A 111 -0.01 -13.04 -3.36
N ILE A 112 -0.24 -13.32 -2.08
CA ILE A 112 -1.26 -12.63 -1.27
C ILE A 112 -0.87 -11.16 -1.06
N PHE A 113 0.40 -10.87 -0.76
CA PHE A 113 0.88 -9.50 -0.63
C PHE A 113 0.72 -8.70 -1.91
N TYR A 114 1.05 -9.29 -3.06
CA TYR A 114 0.80 -8.67 -4.36
C TYR A 114 -0.70 -8.39 -4.56
N ALA A 115 -1.58 -9.34 -4.25
CA ALA A 115 -3.02 -9.14 -4.38
C ALA A 115 -3.56 -8.03 -3.44
N ILE A 116 -3.06 -7.93 -2.21
CA ILE A 116 -3.39 -6.83 -1.29
C ILE A 116 -2.88 -5.50 -1.84
N TYR A 117 -1.65 -5.48 -2.34
CA TYR A 117 -1.04 -4.30 -2.94
C TYR A 117 -1.83 -3.78 -4.15
N SER A 118 -2.41 -4.68 -4.95
CA SER A 118 -3.33 -4.34 -6.05
C SER A 118 -4.73 -3.91 -5.59
N GLY A 119 -5.00 -3.74 -4.29
CA GLY A 119 -6.31 -3.28 -3.80
C GLY A 119 -7.38 -4.37 -3.71
N LYS A 120 -7.05 -5.65 -3.80
CA LYS A 120 -8.05 -6.73 -3.76
C LYS A 120 -8.57 -6.98 -2.33
N LYS A 121 -9.83 -6.62 -2.07
CA LYS A 121 -10.48 -6.76 -0.75
C LYS A 121 -10.46 -8.19 -0.21
N TRP A 122 -10.71 -9.19 -1.07
CA TRP A 122 -10.70 -10.59 -0.66
C TRP A 122 -9.33 -11.02 -0.12
N ALA A 123 -8.23 -10.56 -0.74
CA ALA A 123 -6.88 -10.90 -0.32
C ALA A 123 -6.57 -10.32 1.07
N LYS A 124 -7.02 -9.08 1.33
CA LYS A 124 -6.90 -8.44 2.65
C LYS A 124 -7.63 -9.23 3.73
N THR A 125 -8.88 -9.65 3.45
CA THR A 125 -9.69 -10.42 4.39
C THR A 125 -9.07 -11.79 4.66
N VAL A 126 -8.68 -12.52 3.61
CA VAL A 126 -8.03 -13.84 3.74
C VAL A 126 -6.75 -13.72 4.55
N PHE A 127 -5.90 -12.74 4.26
CA PHE A 127 -4.66 -12.54 5.00
C PHE A 127 -4.90 -12.22 6.48
N THR A 128 -5.86 -11.34 6.77
CA THR A 128 -6.22 -10.99 8.15
C THR A 128 -6.68 -12.23 8.93
N VAL A 129 -7.55 -13.05 8.33
CA VAL A 129 -8.03 -14.30 8.95
C VAL A 129 -6.86 -15.26 9.20
N LEU A 130 -5.95 -15.41 8.24
CA LEU A 130 -4.75 -16.23 8.41
C LEU A 130 -3.86 -15.73 9.55
N CYS A 131 -3.68 -14.42 9.71
CA CYS A 131 -2.94 -13.86 10.84
C CYS A 131 -3.66 -14.11 12.17
N VAL A 132 -4.98 -14.00 12.23
CA VAL A 132 -5.76 -14.31 13.45
C VAL A 132 -5.56 -15.78 13.86
N ILE A 133 -5.68 -16.70 12.90
CA ILE A 133 -5.40 -18.12 13.13
C ILE A 133 -3.95 -18.32 13.59
N GLY A 134 -2.99 -17.60 12.98
CA GLY A 134 -1.58 -17.61 13.38
C GLY A 134 -1.35 -17.14 14.82
N VAL A 135 -2.05 -16.11 15.27
CA VAL A 135 -2.01 -15.63 16.66
C VAL A 135 -2.56 -16.70 17.61
N ILE A 136 -3.74 -17.25 17.32
CA ILE A 136 -4.40 -18.27 18.16
C ILE A 136 -3.50 -19.52 18.28
N THR A 137 -3.04 -20.04 17.15
CA THR A 137 -2.15 -21.21 17.12
C THR A 137 -0.80 -20.94 17.77
N GLY A 138 -0.27 -19.72 17.65
CA GLY A 138 0.92 -19.27 18.35
C GLY A 138 0.75 -19.32 19.87
N PHE A 139 -0.37 -18.82 20.41
CA PHE A 139 -0.68 -18.90 21.83
C PHE A 139 -0.82 -20.34 22.33
N ILE A 140 -1.54 -21.19 21.59
CA ILE A 140 -1.70 -22.62 21.93
C ILE A 140 -0.33 -23.31 21.96
N GLY A 141 0.48 -23.10 20.91
CA GLY A 141 1.83 -23.65 20.81
C GLY A 141 2.74 -23.17 21.93
N MET A 142 2.66 -21.88 22.28
CA MET A 142 3.41 -21.30 23.39
C MET A 142 3.06 -21.98 24.72
N ILE A 143 1.77 -22.14 25.04
CA ILE A 143 1.32 -22.81 26.29
C ILE A 143 1.83 -24.26 26.33
N TYR A 144 1.76 -24.98 25.20
CA TYR A 144 2.21 -26.36 25.14
C TYR A 144 3.72 -26.50 25.34
N ILE A 145 4.51 -25.65 24.68
CA ILE A 145 5.98 -25.68 24.78
C ILE A 145 6.43 -25.22 26.17
N LEU A 146 5.79 -24.19 26.76
CA LEU A 146 6.13 -23.69 28.10
C LEU A 146 6.02 -24.77 29.20
N LYS A 147 5.14 -25.76 29.03
CA LYS A 147 5.05 -26.91 29.95
C LYS A 147 6.31 -27.78 29.93
N VAL A 148 7.05 -27.78 28.83
CA VAL A 148 8.22 -28.63 28.60
C VAL A 148 9.52 -27.82 28.73
N SER A 149 9.55 -26.57 28.25
CA SER A 149 10.74 -25.73 28.21
C SER A 149 10.40 -24.24 28.10
N MET A 150 11.27 -23.37 28.65
CA MET A 150 11.20 -21.91 28.52
C MET A 150 11.35 -21.42 27.06
N LEU A 151 11.73 -22.30 26.12
CA LEU A 151 11.80 -22.01 24.69
C LEU A 151 10.47 -21.49 24.11
N GLY A 152 9.33 -21.75 24.73
CA GLY A 152 8.02 -21.25 24.28
C GLY A 152 7.96 -19.72 24.15
N LEU A 153 8.77 -18.99 24.93
CA LEU A 153 8.84 -17.52 24.87
C LEU A 153 9.32 -16.98 23.51
N ILE A 154 10.02 -17.80 22.71
CA ILE A 154 10.49 -17.42 21.36
C ILE A 154 9.33 -17.14 20.39
N LEU A 155 8.11 -17.61 20.71
CA LEU A 155 6.92 -17.36 19.90
C LEU A 155 6.32 -15.97 20.13
N ILE A 156 6.69 -15.26 21.21
CA ILE A 156 6.13 -13.95 21.53
C ILE A 156 6.36 -12.93 20.40
N PRO A 157 7.58 -12.74 19.85
CA PRO A 157 7.79 -11.82 18.74
C PRO A 157 6.95 -12.14 17.50
N LEU A 158 6.72 -13.43 17.22
CA LEU A 158 5.91 -13.87 16.09
C LEU A 158 4.43 -13.53 16.29
N ILE A 159 3.90 -13.79 17.49
CA ILE A 159 2.54 -13.42 17.87
C ILE A 159 2.34 -11.91 17.74
N TRP A 160 3.29 -11.12 18.25
CA TRP A 160 3.29 -9.67 18.13
C TRP A 160 3.34 -9.20 16.67
N ALA A 161 4.17 -9.82 15.82
CA ALA A 161 4.23 -9.49 14.41
C ALA A 161 2.89 -9.72 13.70
N TYR A 162 2.21 -10.84 13.98
CA TYR A 162 0.88 -11.09 13.41
C TYR A 162 -0.19 -10.17 13.98
N ALA A 163 -0.16 -9.86 15.28
CA ALA A 163 -1.07 -8.89 15.88
C ALA A 163 -0.89 -7.49 15.27
N TYR A 164 0.36 -7.06 15.09
CA TYR A 164 0.68 -5.81 14.41
C TYR A 164 0.20 -5.81 12.95
N ALA A 165 0.37 -6.91 12.23
CA ALA A 165 -0.16 -7.03 10.86
C ALA A 165 -1.68 -6.88 10.84
N ILE A 166 -2.42 -7.54 11.74
CA ILE A 166 -3.88 -7.41 11.85
C ILE A 166 -4.28 -5.95 12.08
N TYR A 167 -3.62 -5.26 13.01
CA TYR A 167 -3.83 -3.83 13.26
C TYR A 167 -3.56 -3.02 11.99
N PHE A 168 -2.40 -3.22 11.36
CA PHE A 168 -1.97 -2.48 10.19
C PHE A 168 -2.97 -2.57 9.02
N PHE A 169 -3.48 -3.76 8.72
CA PHE A 169 -4.40 -3.94 7.59
C PHE A 169 -5.84 -3.49 7.84
N ASN A 170 -6.23 -3.29 9.10
CA ASN A 170 -7.63 -3.01 9.45
C ASN A 170 -7.86 -1.62 10.05
N ALA A 171 -6.86 -1.04 10.72
CA ALA A 171 -7.01 0.20 11.45
C ALA A 171 -6.01 1.30 11.03
N ASP A 172 -4.91 0.98 10.37
CA ASP A 172 -3.91 1.98 10.00
C ASP A 172 -4.41 2.89 8.88
N GLU A 173 -4.59 4.18 9.19
CA GLU A 173 -5.14 5.17 8.25
C GLU A 173 -4.30 5.29 6.97
N ASP A 174 -2.96 5.26 7.09
CA ASP A 174 -2.08 5.36 5.93
C ASP A 174 -2.29 4.18 4.97
N PHE A 175 -2.40 2.96 5.52
CA PHE A 175 -2.71 1.78 4.72
C PHE A 175 -4.10 1.87 4.09
N LEU A 176 -5.13 2.27 4.86
CA LEU A 176 -6.50 2.38 4.35
C LEU A 176 -6.60 3.39 3.21
N ASN A 177 -6.01 4.58 3.37
CA ASN A 177 -5.95 5.61 2.33
C ASN A 177 -5.25 5.11 1.07
N PHE A 178 -4.11 4.42 1.21
CA PHE A 178 -3.42 3.80 0.08
C PHE A 178 -4.28 2.72 -0.60
N PHE A 179 -4.93 1.85 0.18
CA PHE A 179 -5.73 0.75 -0.33
C PHE A 179 -6.98 1.25 -1.09
N GLU A 180 -7.65 2.28 -0.57
CA GLU A 180 -8.77 2.94 -1.24
C GLU A 180 -8.32 3.63 -2.52
N TYR A 181 -7.18 4.32 -2.49
CA TYR A 181 -6.58 4.90 -3.70
C TYR A 181 -6.33 3.83 -4.76
N GLN A 182 -5.72 2.70 -4.41
CA GLN A 182 -5.49 1.60 -5.36
C GLN A 182 -6.80 1.07 -5.94
N LYS A 183 -7.83 0.89 -5.12
CA LYS A 183 -9.15 0.43 -5.57
C LYS A 183 -9.85 1.42 -6.52
N LYS A 184 -9.59 2.73 -6.38
CA LYS A 184 -10.20 3.77 -7.22
C LYS A 184 -9.57 3.87 -8.61
N TYR A 185 -8.29 3.49 -8.74
CA TYR A 185 -7.50 3.72 -9.96
C TYR A 185 -6.97 2.44 -10.65
N ASN A 186 -7.16 1.25 -10.07
CA ASN A 186 -6.91 -0.07 -10.68
C ASN A 186 -8.20 -0.91 -10.73
#